data_AF-A0A1V6A4X5-F1
#
_entry.id   AF-A0A1V6A4X5-F1
#
_cell.length_a   1.000
_cell.length_b   1.000
_cell.length_c   1.000
_cell.angle_alpha   90.00
_cell.angle_beta   90.00
_cell.angle_gamma   90.00
#
_symmetry.space_group_name_H-M   'P 1'
#
loop_
_entity.id
_entity.type
_entity.pdbx_description
1 polymer ?
#
loop_
_entity_poly.entity_id
_entity_poly.type
_entity_poly.pdbx_seq_one_letter_code
_entity_poly.pdbx_strand_id
1 'polypeptide(L)'
;MDEVNITTSGNGAAAAIATDRGGGTIIANGGTILTKGNKSPAIYSTGDIKVSNATLRSIASEAVVIEGKNSITVENCSIKSEKNYGVLIYQSMSGDAAVGSGTLTVNGGTLTVQEGPVFYSTNTVGVINLKGAKISGSSGILLKAGADQWGNPGSNGSDITINADSQKLNGNIVLDKYSTAAILLKNGSALEGAVNKDKTAKSVSISLDSKSIWKVTADSYVTAITDSDRNLANIFSNGHKVYYDSKNKDNTWLGGKTISLNGGGKLLPVI
;
A
#
# COMPACT_ATOMS: atom_id res chain seq x y z
N MET A 1 -17.61 20.15 -0.81
CA MET A 1 -16.72 21.31 -1.07
C MET A 1 -16.39 21.27 -2.53
N ASP A 2 -16.69 22.32 -3.30
CA ASP A 2 -16.47 22.32 -4.74
C ASP A 2 -15.50 23.45 -5.12
N GLU A 3 -14.44 23.12 -5.86
CA GLU A 3 -13.43 24.05 -6.38
C GLU A 3 -12.75 24.94 -5.32
N VAL A 4 -12.51 24.40 -4.13
CA VAL A 4 -11.91 25.14 -3.02
C VAL A 4 -10.39 25.01 -3.04
N ASN A 5 -9.69 26.14 -3.03
CA ASN A 5 -8.24 26.20 -2.88
C ASN A 5 -7.88 26.44 -1.41
N ILE A 6 -7.09 25.55 -0.82
CA ILE A 6 -6.69 25.61 0.59
C ILE A 6 -5.17 25.57 0.69
N THR A 7 -4.59 26.49 1.45
CA THR A 7 -3.18 26.41 1.86
C THR A 7 -3.07 26.51 3.37
N THR A 8 -2.41 25.53 3.98
CA THR A 8 -2.08 25.56 5.42
C THR A 8 -0.56 25.53 5.61
N SER A 9 -0.08 26.15 6.69
CA SER A 9 1.36 26.20 7.02
C SER A 9 1.64 25.94 8.51
N GLY A 10 0.61 25.62 9.29
CA GLY A 10 0.77 25.25 10.70
C GLY A 10 1.51 23.92 10.84
N ASN A 11 2.30 23.78 11.90
CA ASN A 11 2.93 22.51 12.27
C ASN A 11 2.07 21.77 13.30
N GLY A 12 2.01 20.44 13.21
CA GLY A 12 1.35 19.60 14.22
C GLY A 12 -0.17 19.53 14.07
N ALA A 13 -0.64 18.84 13.02
CA ALA A 13 -2.05 18.57 12.71
C ALA A 13 -2.83 19.69 12.02
N ALA A 14 -2.20 20.43 11.09
CA ALA A 14 -2.88 21.40 10.23
C ALA A 14 -3.29 20.80 8.87
N ALA A 15 -3.92 19.62 8.90
CA ALA A 15 -4.41 18.99 7.68
C ALA A 15 -5.49 19.84 7.00
N ALA A 16 -5.48 19.92 5.68
CA ALA A 16 -6.39 20.81 4.94
C ALA A 16 -7.79 20.22 4.79
N ILE A 17 -7.89 18.92 4.53
CA ILE A 17 -9.16 18.17 4.50
C ILE A 17 -9.10 17.16 5.64
N ALA A 18 -9.86 17.40 6.71
CA ALA A 18 -9.82 16.53 7.87
C ALA A 18 -11.20 16.36 8.51
N THR A 19 -11.48 15.15 8.94
CA THR A 19 -12.49 14.86 9.97
C THR A 19 -11.80 14.77 11.32
N ASP A 20 -12.56 14.84 12.42
CA ASP A 20 -12.04 14.72 13.78
C ASP A 20 -12.86 13.68 14.58
N ARG A 21 -12.71 13.65 15.91
CA ARG A 21 -13.37 12.74 16.83
C ARG A 21 -14.88 12.70 16.59
N GLY A 22 -15.41 11.49 16.47
CA GLY A 22 -16.82 11.24 16.13
C GLY A 22 -17.03 10.91 14.65
N GLY A 23 -16.00 11.06 13.80
CA GLY A 23 -16.02 10.71 12.39
C GLY A 23 -16.69 11.78 11.54
N GLY A 24 -17.64 11.38 10.71
CA GLY A 24 -18.33 12.25 9.75
C GLY A 24 -17.89 12.00 8.31
N THR A 25 -18.53 12.71 7.38
CA THR A 25 -18.30 12.54 5.94
C THR A 25 -17.90 13.85 5.30
N ILE A 26 -16.80 13.86 4.55
CA ILE A 26 -16.42 14.99 3.70
C ILE A 26 -16.43 14.52 2.24
N ILE A 27 -17.13 15.28 1.39
CA ILE A 27 -17.07 15.12 -0.07
C ILE A 27 -16.50 16.41 -0.65
N ALA A 28 -15.37 16.30 -1.34
CA ALA A 28 -14.71 17.39 -2.02
C ALA A 28 -14.52 17.08 -3.52
N ASN A 29 -14.75 18.06 -4.38
CA ASN A 29 -14.58 17.93 -5.82
C ASN A 29 -13.84 19.16 -6.38
N GLY A 30 -12.76 18.94 -7.11
CA GLY A 30 -11.94 20.02 -7.67
C GLY A 30 -11.06 20.73 -6.62
N GLY A 31 -10.45 21.84 -7.04
CA GLY A 31 -9.59 22.67 -6.18
C GLY A 31 -8.15 22.20 -5.99
N THR A 32 -7.35 23.06 -5.36
CA THR A 32 -5.92 22.86 -5.09
C THR A 32 -5.64 22.94 -3.59
N ILE A 33 -5.09 21.86 -3.05
CA ILE A 33 -4.72 21.71 -1.64
C ILE A 33 -3.21 21.72 -1.50
N LEU A 34 -2.68 22.62 -0.67
CA LEU A 34 -1.26 22.72 -0.35
C LEU A 34 -1.04 22.77 1.15
N THR A 35 -0.37 21.76 1.70
CA THR A 35 0.07 21.78 3.10
C THR A 35 1.59 21.91 3.17
N LYS A 36 2.06 22.82 4.03
CA LYS A 36 3.50 23.15 4.14
C LYS A 36 4.14 22.72 5.46
N GLY A 37 3.35 22.50 6.50
CA GLY A 37 3.86 22.19 7.83
C GLY A 37 4.16 20.71 8.04
N ASN A 38 4.96 20.42 9.06
CA ASN A 38 5.22 19.06 9.51
C ASN A 38 3.97 18.45 10.15
N LYS A 39 3.82 17.11 10.04
CA LYS A 39 2.68 16.36 10.60
C LYS A 39 1.34 16.96 10.16
N SER A 40 1.27 17.42 8.91
CA SER A 40 0.13 18.15 8.36
C SER A 40 -0.13 17.65 6.94
N PRO A 41 -0.77 16.48 6.81
CA PRO A 41 -1.07 15.91 5.51
C PRO A 41 -2.13 16.71 4.75
N ALA A 42 -2.23 16.51 3.45
CA ALA A 42 -3.29 17.13 2.67
C ALA A 42 -4.68 16.59 3.09
N ILE A 43 -4.77 15.29 3.39
CA ILE A 43 -5.98 14.64 3.89
C ILE A 43 -5.67 13.86 5.18
N TYR A 44 -6.47 14.04 6.23
CA TYR A 44 -6.42 13.24 7.46
C TYR A 44 -7.82 12.69 7.77
N SER A 45 -7.98 11.37 7.81
CA SER A 45 -9.28 10.73 8.04
C SER A 45 -9.39 10.03 9.39
N THR A 46 -10.34 10.50 10.17
CA THR A 46 -10.98 9.83 11.32
C THR A 46 -12.46 9.47 11.02
N GLY A 47 -12.88 9.58 9.75
CA GLY A 47 -14.24 9.35 9.25
C GLY A 47 -14.22 8.87 7.79
N ASP A 48 -15.14 9.35 6.96
CA ASP A 48 -15.21 8.99 5.54
C ASP A 48 -14.95 10.21 4.65
N ILE A 49 -13.85 10.19 3.89
CA ILE A 49 -13.49 11.31 3.02
C ILE A 49 -13.47 10.85 1.56
N LYS A 50 -14.22 11.53 0.70
CA LYS A 50 -14.15 11.38 -0.75
C LYS A 50 -13.63 12.67 -1.39
N VAL A 51 -12.55 12.57 -2.16
CA VAL A 51 -11.99 13.70 -2.92
C VAL A 51 -11.91 13.33 -4.40
N SER A 52 -12.47 14.15 -5.27
CA SER A 52 -12.46 13.92 -6.72
C SER A 52 -11.82 15.11 -7.46
N ASN A 53 -11.13 14.85 -8.58
CA ASN A 53 -10.64 15.85 -9.53
C ASN A 53 -9.77 16.99 -8.94
N ALA A 54 -9.09 16.76 -7.82
CA ALA A 54 -8.33 17.77 -7.10
C ALA A 54 -6.81 17.60 -7.25
N THR A 55 -6.06 18.68 -7.05
CA THR A 55 -4.60 18.64 -6.90
C THR A 55 -4.23 18.76 -5.42
N LEU A 56 -3.51 17.78 -4.88
CA LEU A 56 -3.11 17.74 -3.48
C LEU A 56 -1.59 17.64 -3.36
N ARG A 57 -0.97 18.55 -2.62
CA ARG A 57 0.47 18.56 -2.39
C ARG A 57 0.80 18.80 -0.92
N SER A 58 1.59 17.90 -0.35
CA SER A 58 2.16 18.04 1.00
C SER A 58 3.68 18.21 0.90
N ILE A 59 4.21 19.31 1.46
CA ILE A 59 5.65 19.64 1.37
C ILE A 59 6.46 18.98 2.48
N ALA A 60 5.96 18.95 3.71
CA ALA A 60 6.73 18.54 4.89
C ALA A 60 6.10 17.38 5.67
N SER A 61 5.11 16.70 5.08
CA SER A 61 4.43 15.53 5.63
C SER A 61 4.10 14.56 4.50
N GLU A 62 3.62 13.39 4.87
CA GLU A 62 2.82 12.56 3.98
C GLU A 62 1.61 13.29 3.38
N ALA A 63 1.06 12.78 2.28
CA ALA A 63 -0.09 13.43 1.64
C ALA A 63 -1.43 12.98 2.23
N VAL A 64 -1.54 11.72 2.63
CA VAL A 64 -2.80 11.10 3.05
C VAL A 64 -2.60 10.29 4.31
N VAL A 65 -3.48 10.47 5.30
CA VAL A 65 -3.48 9.71 6.56
C VAL A 65 -4.86 9.13 6.81
N ILE A 66 -4.93 7.85 7.16
CA ILE A 66 -6.14 7.14 7.59
C ILE A 66 -5.87 6.57 8.97
N GLU A 67 -6.71 6.93 9.93
CA GLU A 67 -6.64 6.41 11.28
C GLU A 67 -7.76 5.41 11.57
N GLY A 68 -7.43 4.22 12.08
CA GLY A 68 -8.40 3.22 12.53
C GLY A 68 -9.32 2.72 11.42
N LYS A 69 -10.61 2.52 11.76
CA LYS A 69 -11.63 1.92 10.87
C LYS A 69 -12.11 2.76 9.68
N ASN A 70 -11.44 3.87 9.41
CA ASN A 70 -11.95 4.95 8.58
C ASN A 70 -11.55 4.81 7.11
N SER A 71 -12.10 5.66 6.25
CA SER A 71 -11.91 5.52 4.81
C SER A 71 -11.57 6.82 4.09
N ILE A 72 -10.77 6.66 3.02
CA ILE A 72 -10.52 7.71 2.03
C ILE A 72 -10.71 7.12 0.63
N THR A 73 -11.51 7.80 -0.19
CA THR A 73 -11.63 7.53 -1.63
C THR A 73 -11.13 8.74 -2.41
N VAL A 74 -10.17 8.52 -3.32
CA VAL A 74 -9.70 9.55 -4.25
C VAL A 74 -9.98 9.14 -5.70
N GLU A 75 -10.59 10.04 -6.46
CA GLU A 75 -10.99 9.81 -7.86
C GLU A 75 -10.37 10.87 -8.76
N ASN A 76 -9.49 10.45 -9.68
CA ASN A 76 -8.82 11.34 -10.64
C ASN A 76 -8.07 12.52 -10.00
N CYS A 77 -7.52 12.33 -8.80
CA CYS A 77 -6.73 13.35 -8.11
C CYS A 77 -5.24 13.30 -8.52
N SER A 78 -4.58 14.46 -8.50
CA SER A 78 -3.13 14.58 -8.62
C SER A 78 -2.51 14.78 -7.23
N ILE A 79 -2.01 13.70 -6.62
CA ILE A 79 -1.47 13.68 -5.26
C ILE A 79 0.05 13.67 -5.29
N LYS A 80 0.67 14.57 -4.51
CA LYS A 80 2.11 14.65 -4.33
C LYS A 80 2.50 14.74 -2.85
N SER A 81 3.40 13.86 -2.43
CA SER A 81 4.10 13.94 -1.14
C SER A 81 5.58 14.22 -1.37
N GLU A 82 6.12 15.26 -0.74
CA GLU A 82 7.55 15.61 -0.87
C GLU A 82 8.43 15.02 0.22
N LYS A 83 7.83 14.63 1.36
CA LYS A 83 8.53 14.10 2.55
C LYS A 83 7.79 12.87 3.10
N ASN A 84 8.48 12.12 3.96
CA ASN A 84 7.96 10.94 4.67
C ASN A 84 7.53 9.78 3.77
N TYR A 85 6.24 9.71 3.43
CA TYR A 85 5.61 8.64 2.67
C TYR A 85 4.41 9.20 1.89
N GLY A 86 3.85 8.44 0.95
CA GLY A 86 2.64 8.89 0.23
C GLY A 86 1.40 8.86 1.13
N VAL A 87 1.15 7.68 1.69
CA VAL A 87 -0.03 7.37 2.49
C VAL A 87 0.40 6.68 3.79
N LEU A 88 -0.22 7.08 4.90
CA LEU A 88 -0.18 6.35 6.18
C LEU A 88 -1.55 5.75 6.49
N ILE A 89 -1.55 4.47 6.83
CA ILE A 89 -2.72 3.80 7.42
C ILE A 89 -2.27 3.29 8.79
N TYR A 90 -2.87 3.80 9.86
CA TYR A 90 -2.43 3.43 11.21
C TYR A 90 -3.56 3.50 12.23
N GLN A 91 -3.31 3.03 13.45
CA GLN A 91 -4.15 3.32 14.60
C GLN A 91 -3.30 4.05 15.64
N SER A 92 -3.77 5.21 16.11
CA SER A 92 -3.13 5.92 17.21
C SER A 92 -3.69 5.47 18.56
N MET A 93 -3.13 6.04 19.64
CA MET A 93 -3.58 5.84 21.02
C MET A 93 -4.39 7.04 21.56
N SER A 94 -4.82 7.98 20.70
CA SER A 94 -5.53 9.19 21.14
C SER A 94 -7.00 8.94 21.52
N GLY A 95 -7.60 7.90 20.96
CA GLY A 95 -9.03 7.63 21.08
C GLY A 95 -9.90 8.42 20.09
N ASP A 96 -9.30 9.14 19.13
CA ASP A 96 -10.06 9.94 18.15
C ASP A 96 -10.71 9.08 17.06
N ALA A 97 -10.06 7.97 16.71
CA ALA A 97 -10.59 6.96 15.80
C ALA A 97 -10.78 5.61 16.51
N ALA A 98 -11.90 4.95 16.23
CA ALA A 98 -12.13 3.59 16.69
C ALA A 98 -11.26 2.58 15.92
N VAL A 99 -10.80 1.56 16.64
CA VAL A 99 -10.03 0.44 16.06
C VAL A 99 -10.84 -0.28 15.00
N GLY A 100 -10.19 -0.59 13.89
CA GLY A 100 -10.74 -1.39 12.79
C GLY A 100 -9.86 -1.27 11.56
N SER A 101 -10.43 -1.60 10.40
CA SER A 101 -9.67 -1.61 9.15
C SER A 101 -9.73 -0.25 8.43
N GLY A 102 -8.56 0.35 8.21
CA GLY A 102 -8.44 1.57 7.43
C GLY A 102 -8.47 1.27 5.93
N THR A 103 -9.30 1.98 5.16
CA THR A 103 -9.51 1.69 3.74
C THR A 103 -9.17 2.87 2.85
N LEU A 104 -8.16 2.70 1.98
CA LEU A 104 -7.87 3.62 0.88
C LEU A 104 -8.42 3.06 -0.42
N THR A 105 -9.10 3.90 -1.20
CA THR A 105 -9.46 3.61 -2.59
C THR A 105 -8.92 4.70 -3.52
N VAL A 106 -8.16 4.31 -4.55
CA VAL A 106 -7.58 5.21 -5.56
C VAL A 106 -8.05 4.79 -6.94
N ASN A 107 -8.87 5.63 -7.58
CA ASN A 107 -9.37 5.41 -8.93
C ASN A 107 -8.82 6.49 -9.87
N GLY A 108 -7.93 6.13 -10.79
CA GLY A 108 -7.31 7.06 -11.73
C GLY A 108 -6.36 8.06 -11.07
N GLY A 109 -6.00 9.11 -11.82
CA GLY A 109 -5.13 10.18 -11.34
C GLY A 109 -3.67 9.76 -11.14
N THR A 110 -2.96 10.50 -10.29
CA THR A 110 -1.53 10.26 -10.01
C THR A 110 -1.23 10.30 -8.51
N LEU A 111 -0.33 9.44 -8.05
CA LEU A 111 0.28 9.51 -6.72
C LEU A 111 1.80 9.51 -6.86
N THR A 112 2.43 10.65 -6.54
CA THR A 112 3.88 10.84 -6.61
C THR A 112 4.46 11.06 -5.23
N VAL A 113 5.47 10.26 -4.87
CA VAL A 113 6.11 10.29 -3.55
C VAL A 113 7.61 10.49 -3.72
N GLN A 114 8.13 11.62 -3.24
CA GLN A 114 9.54 11.98 -3.43
C GLN A 114 10.47 11.34 -2.41
N GLU A 115 9.99 11.05 -1.21
CA GLU A 115 10.76 10.41 -0.15
C GLU A 115 9.96 9.30 0.54
N GLY A 116 10.68 8.27 1.01
CA GLY A 116 10.14 7.09 1.68
C GLY A 116 9.09 6.30 0.88
N PRO A 117 8.37 5.36 1.54
CA PRO A 117 7.53 4.40 0.85
C PRO A 117 6.26 5.04 0.29
N VAL A 118 5.70 4.48 -0.78
CA VAL A 118 4.43 4.96 -1.33
C VAL A 118 3.30 4.76 -0.31
N PHE A 119 3.21 3.55 0.25
CA PHE A 119 2.27 3.19 1.30
C PHE A 119 3.02 2.75 2.55
N TYR A 120 2.63 3.31 3.69
CA TYR A 120 3.09 2.87 5.01
C TYR A 120 1.90 2.45 5.87
N SER A 121 2.00 1.28 6.50
CA SER A 121 0.98 0.78 7.41
C SER A 121 1.57 0.27 8.72
N THR A 122 0.97 0.61 9.85
CA THR A 122 1.47 0.24 11.19
C THR A 122 0.34 0.19 12.21
N ASN A 123 0.44 -0.71 13.20
CA ASN A 123 -0.51 -0.87 14.30
C ASN A 123 -1.99 -1.01 13.86
N THR A 124 -2.27 -1.58 12.69
CA THR A 124 -3.65 -1.64 12.18
C THR A 124 -3.86 -2.69 11.10
N VAL A 125 -5.12 -2.99 10.81
CA VAL A 125 -5.54 -3.68 9.59
C VAL A 125 -5.79 -2.64 8.51
N GLY A 126 -5.29 -2.85 7.30
CA GLY A 126 -5.49 -1.92 6.19
C GLY A 126 -5.92 -2.59 4.90
N VAL A 127 -6.67 -1.85 4.08
CA VAL A 127 -7.04 -2.25 2.72
C VAL A 127 -6.75 -1.10 1.76
N ILE A 128 -6.03 -1.39 0.68
CA ILE A 128 -5.68 -0.44 -0.37
C ILE A 128 -6.25 -0.97 -1.69
N ASN A 129 -7.25 -0.29 -2.24
CA ASN A 129 -7.86 -0.60 -3.53
C ASN A 129 -7.35 0.37 -4.59
N LEU A 130 -6.74 -0.15 -5.66
CA LEU A 130 -6.10 0.64 -6.69
C LEU A 130 -6.62 0.26 -8.07
N LYS A 131 -7.05 1.27 -8.83
CA LYS A 131 -7.53 1.08 -10.20
C LYS A 131 -7.08 2.20 -11.12
N GLY A 132 -6.25 1.84 -12.12
CA GLY A 132 -5.86 2.74 -13.20
C GLY A 132 -5.11 4.02 -12.79
N ALA A 133 -4.50 4.08 -11.60
CA ALA A 133 -3.75 5.24 -11.14
C ALA A 133 -2.28 5.19 -11.61
N LYS A 134 -1.66 6.34 -11.88
CA LYS A 134 -0.20 6.41 -12.09
C LYS A 134 0.51 6.62 -10.76
N ILE A 135 1.17 5.59 -10.26
CA ILE A 135 1.86 5.61 -8.97
C ILE A 135 3.38 5.62 -9.18
N SER A 136 4.09 6.51 -8.49
CA SER A 136 5.55 6.63 -8.55
C SER A 136 6.13 7.00 -7.18
N GLY A 137 7.14 6.26 -6.73
CA GLY A 137 7.86 6.53 -5.48
C GLY A 137 9.38 6.46 -5.68
N SER A 138 10.11 7.49 -5.28
CA SER A 138 11.57 7.58 -5.51
C SER A 138 12.40 6.65 -4.61
N SER A 139 11.84 6.15 -3.51
CA SER A 139 12.56 5.28 -2.57
C SER A 139 12.77 3.85 -3.08
N GLY A 140 12.04 3.44 -4.13
CA GLY A 140 11.97 2.05 -4.56
C GLY A 140 11.18 1.14 -3.62
N ILE A 141 10.49 1.70 -2.61
CA ILE A 141 9.61 0.94 -1.70
C ILE A 141 8.16 1.31 -2.00
N LEU A 142 7.39 0.32 -2.46
CA LEU A 142 5.96 0.46 -2.71
C LEU A 142 5.19 0.38 -1.39
N LEU A 143 5.44 -0.66 -0.60
CA LEU A 143 4.80 -0.89 0.68
C LEU A 143 5.85 -1.12 1.76
N LYS A 144 5.71 -0.38 2.86
CA LYS A 144 6.29 -0.72 4.16
C LYS A 144 5.15 -1.10 5.11
N ALA A 145 5.25 -2.23 5.79
CA ALA A 145 4.35 -2.55 6.90
C ALA A 145 5.16 -3.02 8.11
N GLY A 146 4.91 -2.46 9.28
CA GLY A 146 5.73 -2.78 10.45
C GLY A 146 5.21 -2.21 11.75
N ALA A 147 5.72 -2.75 12.86
CA ALA A 147 5.65 -2.13 14.16
C ALA A 147 6.42 -0.80 14.18
N ASP A 148 5.87 0.17 14.90
CA ASP A 148 6.46 1.50 15.08
C ASP A 148 6.07 2.06 16.46
N GLN A 149 6.13 3.37 16.64
CA GLN A 149 5.81 4.08 17.89
C GLN A 149 4.35 3.98 18.36
N TRP A 150 3.44 3.44 17.56
CA TRP A 150 2.02 3.32 17.90
C TRP A 150 1.66 1.90 18.34
N GLY A 151 0.84 1.78 19.39
CA GLY A 151 0.41 0.50 19.94
C GLY A 151 1.42 -0.15 20.87
N ASN A 152 1.20 -1.44 21.16
CA ASN A 152 2.03 -2.21 22.10
C ASN A 152 3.23 -2.85 21.37
N PRO A 153 4.48 -2.52 21.76
CA PRO A 153 5.67 -3.07 21.13
C PRO A 153 5.64 -4.59 21.04
N GLY A 154 5.88 -5.12 19.84
CA GLY A 154 5.87 -6.56 19.58
C GLY A 154 4.50 -7.15 19.22
N SER A 155 3.45 -6.33 19.21
CA SER A 155 2.10 -6.71 18.77
C SER A 155 1.43 -5.64 17.90
N ASN A 156 2.18 -4.64 17.49
CA ASN A 156 1.73 -3.44 16.79
C ASN A 156 2.17 -3.40 15.32
N GLY A 157 2.35 -4.56 14.71
CA GLY A 157 2.52 -4.69 13.26
C GLY A 157 1.26 -4.30 12.49
N SER A 158 1.25 -4.55 11.19
CA SER A 158 0.08 -4.31 10.36
C SER A 158 -0.28 -5.50 9.49
N ASP A 159 -1.59 -5.73 9.33
CA ASP A 159 -2.14 -6.70 8.39
C ASP A 159 -2.74 -5.92 7.20
N ILE A 160 -2.04 -5.90 6.07
CA ILE A 160 -2.37 -5.03 4.93
C ILE A 160 -2.76 -5.82 3.69
N THR A 161 -3.85 -5.42 3.03
CA THR A 161 -4.28 -5.97 1.75
C THR A 161 -4.14 -4.93 0.64
N ILE A 162 -3.51 -5.28 -0.47
CA ILE A 162 -3.47 -4.46 -1.69
C ILE A 162 -4.28 -5.19 -2.78
N ASN A 163 -5.36 -4.55 -3.22
CA ASN A 163 -6.16 -4.97 -4.36
C ASN A 163 -5.80 -4.10 -5.57
N ALA A 164 -5.05 -4.67 -6.51
CA ALA A 164 -4.71 -4.04 -7.79
C ALA A 164 -5.68 -4.54 -8.88
N ASP A 165 -6.44 -3.63 -9.48
CA ASP A 165 -7.33 -3.88 -10.61
C ASP A 165 -6.88 -3.03 -11.80
N SER A 166 -6.43 -3.65 -12.89
CA SER A 166 -5.91 -2.94 -14.06
C SER A 166 -4.84 -1.89 -13.67
N GLN A 167 -3.99 -2.24 -12.71
CA GLN A 167 -3.11 -1.32 -12.01
C GLN A 167 -1.65 -1.73 -12.18
N LYS A 168 -0.78 -0.76 -12.53
CA LYS A 168 0.66 -0.94 -12.57
C LYS A 168 1.29 -0.45 -11.27
N LEU A 169 2.12 -1.28 -10.66
CA LEU A 169 2.79 -1.05 -9.39
C LEU A 169 4.30 -1.24 -9.58
N ASN A 170 5.08 -0.34 -8.98
CA ASN A 170 6.54 -0.39 -8.97
C ASN A 170 7.04 -0.17 -7.54
N GLY A 171 7.95 -1.03 -7.10
CA GLY A 171 8.66 -0.92 -5.85
C GLY A 171 8.54 -2.17 -5.00
N ASN A 172 9.42 -2.27 -4.01
CA ASN A 172 9.52 -3.42 -3.13
C ASN A 172 8.42 -3.44 -2.07
N ILE A 173 8.07 -4.65 -1.64
CA ILE A 173 7.18 -4.91 -0.51
C ILE A 173 8.03 -5.34 0.68
N VAL A 174 8.09 -4.50 1.72
CA VAL A 174 8.96 -4.65 2.89
C VAL A 174 8.11 -4.76 4.16
N LEU A 175 8.28 -5.85 4.89
CA LEU A 175 7.51 -6.13 6.12
C LEU A 175 8.41 -6.58 7.26
N ASP A 176 8.03 -6.24 8.48
CA ASP A 176 8.65 -6.80 9.68
C ASP A 176 7.98 -8.11 10.14
N LYS A 177 8.55 -8.71 11.19
CA LYS A 177 8.10 -10.01 11.74
C LYS A 177 6.74 -9.98 12.44
N TYR A 178 6.13 -8.81 12.59
CA TYR A 178 4.82 -8.67 13.21
C TYR A 178 3.71 -8.41 12.17
N SER A 179 4.09 -8.16 10.92
CA SER A 179 3.19 -7.67 9.88
C SER A 179 2.93 -8.72 8.79
N THR A 180 1.72 -8.70 8.25
CA THR A 180 1.31 -9.55 7.13
C THR A 180 0.90 -8.72 5.92
N ALA A 181 1.08 -9.27 4.71
CA ALA A 181 0.56 -8.67 3.48
C ALA A 181 -0.18 -9.68 2.60
N ALA A 182 -1.27 -9.23 1.98
CA ALA A 182 -1.93 -9.90 0.87
C ALA A 182 -1.92 -9.00 -0.37
N ILE A 183 -1.30 -9.46 -1.45
CA ILE A 183 -1.18 -8.72 -2.72
C ILE A 183 -2.03 -9.44 -3.77
N LEU A 184 -3.05 -8.78 -4.28
CA LEU A 184 -3.97 -9.34 -5.26
C LEU A 184 -3.85 -8.56 -6.58
N LEU A 185 -3.33 -9.20 -7.61
CA LEU A 185 -3.19 -8.63 -8.95
C LEU A 185 -4.29 -9.18 -9.86
N LYS A 186 -5.21 -8.29 -10.27
CA LYS A 186 -6.38 -8.62 -11.07
C LYS A 186 -6.47 -7.76 -12.33
N ASN A 187 -7.19 -8.28 -13.31
CA ASN A 187 -7.53 -7.66 -14.58
C ASN A 187 -6.32 -7.10 -15.33
N GLY A 188 -5.23 -7.88 -15.41
CA GLY A 188 -4.01 -7.45 -16.10
C GLY A 188 -3.20 -6.41 -15.31
N SER A 189 -3.24 -6.48 -13.99
CA SER A 189 -2.38 -5.67 -13.12
C SER A 189 -0.91 -6.11 -13.23
N ALA A 190 0.02 -5.25 -12.87
CA ALA A 190 1.44 -5.58 -12.88
C ALA A 190 2.12 -5.11 -11.60
N LEU A 191 2.99 -5.96 -11.03
CA LEU A 191 3.95 -5.58 -10.00
C LEU A 191 5.37 -5.74 -10.56
N GLU A 192 6.18 -4.69 -10.46
CA GLU A 192 7.61 -4.73 -10.69
C GLU A 192 8.34 -4.42 -9.37
N GLY A 193 8.91 -5.44 -8.73
CA GLY A 193 9.50 -5.32 -7.40
C GLY A 193 9.77 -6.66 -6.72
N ALA A 194 10.58 -6.62 -5.66
CA ALA A 194 10.84 -7.75 -4.80
C ALA A 194 9.84 -7.81 -3.64
N VAL A 195 9.49 -9.02 -3.21
CA VAL A 195 8.54 -9.25 -2.11
C VAL A 195 9.29 -9.88 -0.94
N ASN A 196 9.34 -9.16 0.19
CA ASN A 196 9.93 -9.63 1.44
C ASN A 196 11.35 -10.18 1.25
N LYS A 197 12.20 -9.43 0.54
CA LYS A 197 13.57 -9.84 0.15
C LYS A 197 14.43 -10.30 1.35
N ASP A 198 14.22 -9.70 2.52
CA ASP A 198 14.99 -9.95 3.74
C ASP A 198 14.40 -11.09 4.58
N LYS A 199 13.30 -11.72 4.12
CA LYS A 199 12.58 -12.81 4.79
C LYS A 199 12.20 -12.48 6.25
N THR A 200 11.80 -11.24 6.50
CA THR A 200 11.46 -10.75 7.84
C THR A 200 9.97 -10.79 8.15
N ALA A 201 9.10 -10.82 7.13
CA ALA A 201 7.65 -10.77 7.31
C ALA A 201 7.08 -11.88 8.20
N LYS A 202 5.98 -11.62 8.93
CA LYS A 202 5.19 -12.67 9.58
C LYS A 202 4.57 -13.61 8.53
N SER A 203 3.93 -13.03 7.51
CA SER A 203 3.51 -13.76 6.30
C SER A 203 3.28 -12.81 5.13
N VAL A 204 3.48 -13.30 3.91
CA VAL A 204 3.11 -12.56 2.69
C VAL A 204 2.46 -13.50 1.70
N SER A 205 1.31 -13.12 1.15
CA SER A 205 0.66 -13.82 0.05
C SER A 205 0.62 -12.96 -1.20
N ILE A 206 0.84 -13.58 -2.35
CA ILE A 206 0.62 -12.97 -3.66
C ILE A 206 -0.34 -13.84 -4.47
N SER A 207 -1.32 -13.21 -5.09
CA SER A 207 -2.26 -13.86 -6.00
C SER A 207 -2.32 -13.11 -7.33
N LEU A 208 -2.33 -13.86 -8.43
CA LEU A 208 -2.38 -13.32 -9.78
C LEU A 208 -3.52 -13.96 -10.56
N ASP A 209 -4.23 -13.15 -11.33
CA ASP A 209 -4.94 -13.69 -12.49
C ASP A 209 -3.99 -13.93 -13.67
N SER A 210 -4.46 -14.67 -14.67
CA SER A 210 -3.64 -15.15 -15.79
C SER A 210 -3.18 -14.04 -16.74
N LYS A 211 -3.72 -12.83 -16.59
CA LYS A 211 -3.33 -11.64 -17.35
C LYS A 211 -2.37 -10.74 -16.58
N SER A 212 -2.33 -10.87 -15.26
CA SER A 212 -1.53 -10.04 -14.38
C SER A 212 -0.10 -10.53 -14.33
N ILE A 213 0.84 -9.60 -14.17
CA ILE A 213 2.26 -9.87 -14.29
C ILE A 213 2.98 -9.55 -12.99
N TRP A 214 3.92 -10.41 -12.59
CA TRP A 214 4.93 -10.06 -11.60
C TRP A 214 6.33 -10.12 -12.21
N LYS A 215 7.00 -8.98 -12.26
CA LYS A 215 8.41 -8.86 -12.59
C LYS A 215 9.22 -8.78 -11.30
N VAL A 216 9.94 -9.86 -11.01
CA VAL A 216 10.77 -9.98 -9.80
C VAL A 216 12.07 -9.22 -10.02
N THR A 217 12.51 -8.44 -9.04
CA THR A 217 13.72 -7.59 -9.12
C THR A 217 14.82 -7.96 -8.12
N ALA A 218 14.53 -8.89 -7.21
CA ALA A 218 15.49 -9.53 -6.32
C ALA A 218 14.87 -10.82 -5.77
N ASP A 219 15.70 -11.67 -5.14
CA ASP A 219 15.21 -12.85 -4.45
C ASP A 219 14.08 -12.49 -3.48
N SER A 220 12.98 -13.23 -3.55
CA SER A 220 11.71 -12.89 -2.87
C SER A 220 11.18 -14.07 -2.07
N TYR A 221 10.51 -13.79 -0.95
CA TYR A 221 10.00 -14.81 -0.03
C TYR A 221 8.52 -14.58 0.24
N VAL A 222 7.69 -15.49 -0.25
CA VAL A 222 6.24 -15.48 -0.02
C VAL A 222 5.85 -16.69 0.81
N THR A 223 4.88 -16.51 1.69
CA THR A 223 4.24 -17.62 2.41
C THR A 223 3.30 -18.37 1.47
N ALA A 224 2.50 -17.66 0.68
CA ALA A 224 1.56 -18.25 -0.27
C ALA A 224 1.66 -17.57 -1.64
N ILE A 225 1.57 -18.38 -2.69
CA ILE A 225 1.51 -17.94 -4.08
C ILE A 225 0.40 -18.71 -4.79
N THR A 226 -0.57 -17.95 -5.30
CA THR A 226 -1.68 -18.50 -6.08
C THR A 226 -1.71 -17.84 -7.44
N ASP A 227 -1.95 -18.64 -8.47
CA ASP A 227 -2.04 -18.15 -9.83
C ASP A 227 -3.11 -18.93 -10.59
N SER A 228 -3.90 -18.21 -11.37
CA SER A 228 -4.82 -18.84 -12.32
C SER A 228 -4.11 -19.32 -13.60
N ASP A 229 -2.94 -18.76 -13.95
CA ASP A 229 -2.03 -19.37 -14.91
C ASP A 229 -1.18 -20.44 -14.21
N ARG A 230 -1.57 -21.70 -14.42
CA ARG A 230 -0.89 -22.86 -13.81
C ARG A 230 0.51 -23.13 -14.35
N ASN A 231 0.89 -22.50 -15.47
CA ASN A 231 2.24 -22.57 -16.01
C ASN A 231 3.16 -21.48 -15.44
N LEU A 232 2.63 -20.53 -14.64
CA LEU A 232 3.37 -19.41 -14.07
C LEU A 232 4.10 -18.56 -15.14
N ALA A 233 3.58 -18.51 -16.37
CA ALA A 233 4.25 -17.83 -17.49
C ALA A 233 4.20 -16.29 -17.34
N ASN A 234 3.28 -15.80 -16.52
CA ASN A 234 3.10 -14.41 -16.13
C ASN A 234 4.02 -13.93 -14.99
N ILE A 235 4.88 -14.81 -14.44
CA ILE A 235 5.93 -14.43 -13.47
C ILE A 235 7.29 -14.38 -14.17
N PHE A 236 7.82 -13.18 -14.32
CA PHE A 236 9.14 -12.91 -14.90
C PHE A 236 10.15 -12.71 -13.78
N SER A 237 10.96 -13.73 -13.53
CA SER A 237 11.87 -13.78 -12.40
C SER A 237 13.13 -12.92 -12.59
N ASN A 238 13.48 -12.54 -13.82
CA ASN A 238 14.71 -11.79 -14.15
C ASN A 238 15.98 -12.38 -13.50
N GLY A 239 16.14 -13.71 -13.55
CA GLY A 239 17.26 -14.43 -12.95
C GLY A 239 17.16 -14.68 -11.43
N HIS A 240 16.16 -14.09 -10.76
CA HIS A 240 15.99 -14.20 -9.31
C HIS A 240 15.18 -15.42 -8.86
N LYS A 241 15.33 -15.77 -7.59
CA LYS A 241 14.60 -16.86 -6.95
C LYS A 241 13.37 -16.34 -6.22
N VAL A 242 12.28 -17.09 -6.29
CA VAL A 242 11.10 -16.87 -5.45
C VAL A 242 10.96 -18.09 -4.54
N TYR A 243 10.89 -17.89 -3.24
CA TYR A 243 10.71 -18.96 -2.26
C TYR A 243 9.27 -18.98 -1.77
N TYR A 244 8.67 -20.17 -1.67
CA TYR A 244 7.32 -20.37 -1.14
C TYR A 244 7.29 -21.44 -0.04
N ASP A 245 6.41 -21.28 0.95
CA ASP A 245 6.22 -22.29 2.00
C ASP A 245 5.46 -23.51 1.43
N SER A 246 6.17 -24.63 1.28
CA SER A 246 5.60 -25.86 0.72
C SER A 246 4.55 -26.54 1.60
N LYS A 247 4.48 -26.18 2.89
CA LYS A 247 3.46 -26.69 3.83
C LYS A 247 2.21 -25.83 3.86
N ASN A 248 2.26 -24.62 3.30
CA ASN A 248 1.08 -23.77 3.25
C ASN A 248 0.00 -24.41 2.35
N LYS A 249 -1.23 -24.52 2.86
CA LYS A 249 -2.35 -25.15 2.17
C LYS A 249 -2.65 -24.53 0.79
N ASP A 250 -2.39 -23.23 0.63
CA ASP A 250 -2.67 -22.50 -0.61
C ASP A 250 -1.61 -22.80 -1.69
N ASN A 251 -0.49 -23.44 -1.32
CA ASN A 251 0.58 -23.86 -2.22
C ASN A 251 0.52 -25.35 -2.58
N THR A 252 -0.49 -26.10 -2.11
CA THR A 252 -0.61 -27.55 -2.36
C THR A 252 -0.57 -27.92 -3.86
N TRP A 253 -1.08 -27.03 -4.71
CA TRP A 253 -1.07 -27.18 -6.17
C TRP A 253 0.34 -27.21 -6.79
N LEU A 254 1.36 -26.70 -6.08
CA LEU A 254 2.77 -26.74 -6.52
C LEU A 254 3.44 -28.08 -6.20
N GLY A 255 2.83 -28.91 -5.35
CA GLY A 255 3.34 -30.22 -4.97
C GLY A 255 4.75 -30.22 -4.37
N GLY A 256 5.17 -29.11 -3.75
CA GLY A 256 6.51 -28.97 -3.17
C GLY A 256 7.65 -29.02 -4.20
N LYS A 257 7.38 -28.72 -5.48
CA LYS A 257 8.37 -28.79 -6.56
C LYS A 257 9.13 -27.47 -6.73
N THR A 258 10.35 -27.60 -7.26
CA THR A 258 11.07 -26.48 -7.88
C THR A 258 10.57 -26.29 -9.31
N ILE A 259 10.20 -25.07 -9.67
CA ILE A 259 9.65 -24.74 -11.00
C ILE A 259 10.53 -23.65 -11.63
N SER A 260 10.95 -23.85 -12.87
CA SER A 260 11.65 -22.80 -13.65
C SER A 260 10.67 -21.69 -14.00
N LEU A 261 11.08 -20.44 -13.82
CA LEU A 261 10.28 -19.25 -14.15
C LEU A 261 10.82 -18.57 -15.41
N ASN A 262 9.95 -17.82 -16.07
CA ASN A 262 10.37 -16.97 -17.18
C ASN A 262 11.43 -15.96 -16.72
N GLY A 263 12.44 -15.70 -17.54
CA GLY A 263 13.56 -14.85 -17.16
C GLY A 263 14.71 -15.56 -16.42
N GLY A 264 14.70 -16.89 -16.31
CA GLY A 264 15.88 -17.70 -15.95
C GLY A 264 16.04 -18.04 -14.46
N GLY A 265 15.12 -17.59 -13.62
CA GLY A 265 15.07 -17.90 -12.19
C GLY A 265 14.17 -19.10 -11.86
N LYS A 266 13.86 -19.28 -10.58
CA LYS A 266 13.10 -20.45 -10.09
C LYS A 266 12.15 -20.09 -8.95
N LEU A 267 10.99 -20.74 -8.93
CA LEU A 267 10.12 -20.86 -7.77
C LEU A 267 10.56 -22.10 -6.96
N LEU A 268 10.91 -21.90 -5.68
CA LEU A 268 11.59 -22.88 -4.84
C LEU A 268 10.79 -23.13 -3.55
N PRO A 269 10.56 -24.40 -3.17
CA PRO A 269 9.93 -24.72 -1.90
C PRO A 269 10.88 -24.43 -0.74
N VAL A 270 10.35 -23.91 0.36
CA VAL A 270 10.97 -23.88 1.68
C VAL A 270 10.05 -24.58 2.69
N ILE A 271 10.65 -25.03 3.81
CA ILE A 271 9.99 -25.75 4.90
C ILE A 271 9.86 -24.85 6.12
#